data_AF-A0A369WVP9-F1
#
_entry.id   AF-A0A369WVP9-F1
#
_cell.length_a   1.000
_cell.length_b   1.000
_cell.length_c   1.000
_cell.angle_alpha   90.00
_cell.angle_beta   90.00
_cell.angle_gamma   90.00
#
_symmetry.space_group_name_H-M   'P 1'
#
loop_
_entity.id
_entity.type
_entity.pdbx_description
1 polymer ?
#
loop_
_entity_poly.entity_id
_entity_poly.type
_entity_poly.pdbx_seq_one_letter_code
_entity_poly.pdbx_strand_id
1 'polypeptide(L)'
;MSGHGELNRALKVHSELCRLIRPVTPESIRASRVKDNLTLQGLILAGLISFVLFVLPLATPNLPQFVQILGAAGLGSTFHALYTANKYLHRSTFNPKYNQKYIINFALGLFAGSILGMFGTDLLAKQQTSFFLTPSLLALVGGFSAEAVAQILQRIADTLVTMVKGSSRDKNQVKTDKAITRANGHLASKLHQALEGDEQQVRQNVEKLLKELLNQR
;
A
#
# COMPACT_ATOMS: atom_id res chain seq x y z
N MET A 1 -48.68 36.30 17.29
CA MET A 1 -47.49 35.88 18.06
C MET A 1 -46.74 34.68 17.41
N SER A 2 -46.75 34.52 16.08
CA SER A 2 -46.16 33.34 15.40
C SER A 2 -44.75 33.57 14.80
N GLY A 3 -44.25 34.82 14.76
CA GLY A 3 -43.01 35.16 14.05
C GLY A 3 -41.70 34.86 14.80
N HIS A 4 -41.71 34.79 16.13
CA HIS A 4 -40.49 34.58 16.92
C HIS A 4 -39.96 33.14 16.86
N GLY A 5 -40.83 32.15 16.69
CA GLY A 5 -40.41 30.74 16.57
C GLY A 5 -39.76 30.43 15.21
N GLU A 6 -40.28 31.04 14.15
CA GLU A 6 -39.76 30.94 12.78
C GLU A 6 -38.36 31.58 12.67
N LEU A 7 -38.17 32.76 13.27
CA LEU A 7 -36.88 33.45 13.28
C LEU A 7 -35.78 32.64 14.02
N ASN A 8 -36.11 32.05 15.17
CA ASN A 8 -35.16 31.21 15.91
C ASN A 8 -34.79 29.94 15.15
N ARG A 9 -35.73 29.34 14.39
CA ARG A 9 -35.43 28.21 13.51
C ARG A 9 -34.54 28.63 12.35
N ALA A 10 -34.82 29.77 11.71
CA ALA A 10 -34.00 30.31 10.63
C ALA A 10 -32.57 30.62 11.09
N LEU A 11 -32.39 31.24 12.27
CA LEU A 11 -31.08 31.50 12.85
C LEU A 11 -30.32 30.21 13.20
N LYS A 12 -31.02 29.21 13.73
CA LYS A 12 -30.41 27.90 14.04
C LYS A 12 -29.94 27.20 12.76
N VAL A 13 -30.78 27.16 11.73
CA VAL A 13 -30.42 26.57 10.43
C VAL A 13 -29.28 27.35 9.77
N HIS A 14 -29.29 28.68 9.83
CA HIS A 14 -28.18 29.51 9.35
C HIS A 14 -26.87 29.23 10.10
N SER A 15 -26.92 29.09 11.43
CA SER A 15 -25.74 28.78 12.25
C SER A 15 -25.18 27.37 11.98
N GLU A 16 -26.06 26.38 11.76
CA GLU A 16 -25.67 25.01 11.39
C GLU A 16 -25.12 24.96 9.97
N LEU A 17 -25.70 25.71 9.02
CA LEU A 17 -25.18 25.85 7.65
C LEU A 17 -23.82 26.57 7.64
N CYS A 18 -23.65 27.64 8.43
CA CYS A 18 -22.35 28.31 8.60
C CYS A 18 -21.31 27.43 9.30
N ARG A 19 -21.73 26.48 10.13
CA ARG A 19 -20.84 25.49 10.75
C ARG A 19 -20.45 24.37 9.78
N LEU A 20 -21.36 23.98 8.89
CA LEU A 20 -21.14 22.95 7.88
C LEU A 20 -20.31 23.48 6.70
N ILE A 21 -20.59 24.71 6.28
CA ILE A 21 -19.79 25.51 5.35
C ILE A 21 -18.72 26.21 6.19
N ARG A 22 -17.72 25.46 6.70
CA ARG A 22 -16.58 26.08 7.40
C ARG A 22 -16.05 27.23 6.52
N PRO A 23 -16.22 28.50 6.92
CA PRO A 23 -15.75 29.60 6.11
C PRO A 23 -14.23 29.52 6.07
N VAL A 24 -13.65 30.00 4.97
CA VAL A 24 -12.21 30.19 4.83
C VAL A 24 -11.73 31.10 5.96
N THR A 25 -11.20 30.50 7.04
CA THR A 25 -10.65 31.25 8.18
C THR A 25 -9.44 32.06 7.72
N PRO A 26 -9.24 33.31 8.20
CA PRO A 26 -8.09 34.14 7.83
C PRO A 26 -6.73 33.49 8.14
N GLU A 27 -6.69 32.60 9.14
CA GLU A 27 -5.58 31.69 9.43
C GLU A 27 -5.22 30.75 8.25
N SER A 28 -6.22 30.14 7.60
CA SER A 28 -6.00 29.29 6.42
C SER A 28 -5.54 30.06 5.18
N ILE A 29 -5.87 31.35 5.07
CA ILE A 29 -5.35 32.23 3.99
C ILE A 29 -3.90 32.63 4.25
N ARG A 30 -3.51 32.89 5.50
CA ARG A 30 -2.10 33.15 5.88
C ARG A 30 -1.23 31.90 5.75
N ALA A 31 -1.73 30.73 6.18
CA ALA A 31 -0.99 29.47 6.06
C ALA A 31 -0.83 28.99 4.61
N SER A 32 -1.74 29.41 3.71
CA SER A 32 -1.65 29.19 2.25
C SER A 32 -0.71 30.18 1.55
N ARG A 33 -0.30 31.26 2.22
CA ARG A 33 0.62 32.24 1.62
C ARG A 33 2.03 31.65 1.61
N VAL A 34 2.53 31.40 0.39
CA VAL A 34 3.88 30.85 0.12
C VAL A 34 4.99 31.59 0.88
N LYS A 35 4.80 32.89 1.15
CA LYS A 35 5.79 33.72 1.84
C LYS A 35 5.92 33.41 3.35
N ASP A 36 4.86 32.92 3.99
CA ASP A 36 4.83 32.71 5.45
C ASP A 36 4.95 31.22 5.83
N ASN A 37 4.89 30.31 4.86
CA ASN A 37 4.97 28.86 5.10
C ASN A 37 6.33 28.29 4.70
N LEU A 38 7.21 28.14 5.68
CA LEU A 38 8.58 27.61 5.53
C LEU A 38 8.61 26.23 4.85
N THR A 39 7.60 25.40 5.08
CA THR A 39 7.50 24.05 4.49
C THR A 39 7.31 24.11 2.98
N LEU A 40 6.47 25.04 2.51
CA LEU A 40 6.20 25.22 1.10
C LEU A 40 7.42 25.80 0.39
N GLN A 41 8.12 26.75 1.03
CA GLN A 41 9.40 27.29 0.53
C GLN A 41 10.49 26.21 0.48
N GLY A 42 10.61 25.39 1.52
CA GLY A 42 11.54 24.27 1.55
C GLY A 42 11.29 23.27 0.42
N LEU A 43 10.02 22.98 0.10
CA LEU A 43 9.67 22.11 -1.01
C LEU A 43 10.01 22.72 -2.38
N ILE A 44 9.77 24.02 -2.56
CA ILE A 44 10.14 24.74 -3.80
C ILE A 44 11.67 24.77 -3.95
N LEU A 45 12.40 25.05 -2.88
CA LEU A 45 13.87 25.01 -2.88
C LEU A 45 14.39 23.61 -3.17
N ALA A 46 13.83 22.58 -2.56
CA ALA A 46 14.18 21.19 -2.84
C ALA A 46 13.92 20.83 -4.31
N GLY A 47 12.85 21.36 -4.91
CA GLY A 47 12.56 21.24 -6.34
C GLY A 47 13.60 21.91 -7.22
N LEU A 48 13.98 23.15 -6.90
CA LEU A 48 15.03 23.87 -7.61
C LEU A 48 16.38 23.15 -7.51
N ILE A 49 16.75 22.67 -6.32
CA ILE A 49 17.96 21.88 -6.10
C ILE A 49 17.91 20.59 -6.93
N SER A 50 16.79 19.88 -6.93
CA SER A 50 16.62 18.66 -7.72
C SER A 50 16.70 18.92 -9.22
N PHE A 51 16.16 20.05 -9.68
CA PHE A 51 16.27 20.47 -11.07
C PHE A 51 17.71 20.74 -11.48
N VAL A 52 18.46 21.48 -10.64
CA VAL A 52 19.88 21.74 -10.85
C VAL A 52 20.67 20.43 -10.88
N LEU A 53 20.42 19.51 -9.94
CA LEU A 53 21.06 18.19 -9.91
C LEU A 53 20.73 17.33 -11.14
N PHE A 54 19.54 17.46 -11.72
CA PHE A 54 19.16 16.76 -12.94
C PHE A 54 19.85 17.34 -14.19
N VAL A 55 20.00 18.67 -14.24
CA VAL A 55 20.59 19.37 -15.39
C VAL A 55 22.11 19.35 -15.39
N LEU A 56 22.77 19.32 -14.22
CA LEU A 56 24.24 19.32 -14.12
C LEU A 56 24.91 18.20 -14.94
N PRO A 57 24.49 16.92 -14.83
CA PRO A 57 25.06 15.84 -15.62
C PRO A 57 24.87 15.98 -17.14
N LEU A 58 23.86 16.75 -17.59
CA LEU A 58 23.66 17.06 -19.01
C LEU A 58 24.68 18.09 -19.51
N ALA A 59 25.13 19.01 -18.65
CA ALA A 59 26.12 20.04 -18.98
C ALA A 59 27.56 19.56 -18.80
N THR A 60 27.82 18.72 -17.78
CA THR A 60 29.14 18.15 -17.50
C THR A 60 29.08 16.62 -17.54
N PRO A 61 29.51 15.97 -18.65
CA PRO A 61 29.37 14.53 -18.85
C PRO A 61 30.25 13.66 -17.93
N ASN A 62 31.13 14.28 -17.12
CA ASN A 62 32.00 13.58 -16.18
C ASN A 62 31.31 13.18 -14.88
N LEU A 63 30.04 13.58 -14.67
CA LEU A 63 29.31 13.25 -13.46
C LEU A 63 28.78 11.82 -13.49
N PRO A 64 28.77 11.11 -12.35
CA PRO A 64 28.23 9.77 -12.28
C PRO A 64 26.72 9.78 -12.55
N GLN A 65 26.25 8.79 -13.30
CA GLN A 65 24.84 8.61 -13.70
C GLN A 65 23.86 8.60 -12.52
N PHE A 66 24.33 8.19 -11.33
CA PHE A 66 23.55 8.24 -10.08
C PHE A 66 23.05 9.66 -9.74
N VAL A 67 23.85 10.71 -10.02
CA VAL A 67 23.44 12.11 -9.76
C VAL A 67 22.25 12.49 -10.64
N GLN A 68 22.25 12.04 -11.90
CA GLN A 68 21.14 12.29 -12.83
C GLN A 68 19.87 11.54 -12.39
N ILE A 69 20.00 10.28 -11.96
CA ILE A 69 18.89 9.47 -11.43
C ILE A 69 18.31 10.11 -10.17
N LEU A 70 19.17 10.57 -9.25
CA LEU A 70 18.76 11.22 -8.02
C LEU A 70 18.03 12.55 -8.30
N GLY A 71 18.54 13.34 -9.24
CA GLY A 71 17.89 14.58 -9.69
C GLY A 71 16.52 14.31 -10.33
N ALA A 72 16.42 13.29 -11.18
CA ALA A 72 15.15 12.89 -11.79
C ALA A 72 14.13 12.40 -10.75
N ALA A 73 14.56 11.56 -9.80
CA ALA A 73 13.72 11.12 -8.69
C ALA A 73 13.23 12.29 -7.83
N GLY A 74 14.13 13.23 -7.51
CA GLY A 74 13.81 14.45 -6.76
C GLY A 74 12.81 15.35 -7.49
N LEU A 75 12.95 15.49 -8.81
CA LEU A 75 12.01 16.23 -9.65
C LEU A 75 10.61 15.61 -9.65
N GLY A 76 10.53 14.29 -9.89
CA GLY A 76 9.26 13.56 -9.86
C GLY A 76 8.57 13.67 -8.50
N SER A 77 9.35 13.54 -7.43
CA SER A 77 8.86 13.65 -6.06
C SER A 77 8.40 15.06 -5.69
N THR A 78 9.14 16.08 -6.11
CA THR A 78 8.75 17.49 -5.91
C THR A 78 7.45 17.78 -6.65
N PHE A 79 7.33 17.31 -7.89
CA PHE A 79 6.11 17.48 -8.67
C PHE A 79 4.90 16.80 -8.01
N HIS A 80 5.06 15.58 -7.49
CA HIS A 80 4.02 14.88 -6.73
C HIS A 80 3.60 15.64 -5.45
N ALA A 81 4.58 16.16 -4.71
CA ALA A 81 4.33 16.91 -3.49
C ALA A 81 3.64 18.26 -3.76
N LEU A 82 4.07 19.02 -4.79
CA LEU A 82 3.39 20.25 -5.22
C LEU A 82 2.00 19.98 -5.79
N TYR A 83 1.84 18.94 -6.60
CA TYR A 83 0.53 18.56 -7.15
C TYR A 83 -0.46 18.22 -6.02
N THR A 84 0.02 17.47 -5.03
CA THR A 84 -0.75 17.16 -3.83
C THR A 84 -1.09 18.42 -3.04
N ALA A 85 -0.12 19.31 -2.80
CA ALA A 85 -0.35 20.59 -2.12
C ALA A 85 -1.36 21.47 -2.86
N ASN A 86 -1.26 21.58 -4.19
CA ASN A 86 -2.18 22.34 -5.03
C ASN A 86 -3.63 21.83 -4.92
N LYS A 87 -3.81 20.50 -4.88
CA LYS A 87 -5.13 19.87 -4.65
C LYS A 87 -5.73 20.26 -3.30
N TYR A 88 -4.91 20.40 -2.25
CA TYR A 88 -5.37 20.83 -0.93
C TYR A 88 -5.70 22.32 -0.88
N LEU A 89 -4.94 23.17 -1.59
CA LEU A 89 -5.25 24.60 -1.74
C LEU A 89 -6.59 24.82 -2.46
N HIS A 90 -6.84 24.09 -3.54
CA HIS A 90 -8.07 24.25 -4.33
C HIS A 90 -9.35 23.86 -3.55
N ARG A 91 -9.22 23.00 -2.53
CA ARG A 91 -10.34 22.59 -1.66
C ARG A 91 -10.56 23.49 -0.44
N SER A 92 -9.85 24.62 -0.31
CA SER A 92 -9.96 25.56 0.82
C SER A 92 -9.85 24.90 2.22
N THR A 93 -9.28 23.70 2.30
CA THR A 93 -9.14 22.91 3.54
C THR A 93 -7.68 22.89 3.96
N PHE A 94 -7.01 24.04 3.89
CA PHE A 94 -5.60 24.14 4.25
C PHE A 94 -5.47 24.06 5.78
N ASN A 95 -5.16 22.87 6.28
CA ASN A 95 -4.85 22.65 7.69
C ASN A 95 -3.32 22.52 7.83
N PRO A 96 -2.65 23.33 8.68
CA PRO A 96 -1.20 23.28 8.89
C PRO A 96 -0.69 21.90 9.36
N LYS A 97 -1.56 21.02 9.86
CA LYS A 97 -1.24 19.63 10.21
C LYS A 97 -0.73 18.79 9.04
N TYR A 98 -1.04 19.18 7.78
CA TYR A 98 -0.58 18.44 6.59
C TYR A 98 0.85 18.79 6.15
N ASN A 99 1.51 19.80 6.74
CA ASN A 99 2.89 20.18 6.39
C ASN A 99 3.87 18.99 6.47
N GLN A 100 3.75 18.20 7.53
CA GLN A 100 4.61 17.04 7.74
C GLN A 100 4.35 15.92 6.72
N LYS A 101 3.11 15.81 6.23
CA LYS A 101 2.73 14.84 5.20
C LYS A 101 3.39 15.16 3.85
N TYR A 102 3.56 16.43 3.50
CA TYR A 102 4.22 16.81 2.24
C TYR A 102 5.70 16.45 2.23
N ILE A 103 6.41 16.69 3.33
CA ILE A 103 7.83 16.31 3.47
C ILE A 103 7.99 14.80 3.43
N ILE A 104 7.13 14.05 4.13
CA ILE A 104 7.18 12.58 4.14
C ILE A 104 6.91 12.02 2.73
N ASN A 105 5.92 12.54 2.02
CA ASN A 105 5.63 12.13 0.65
C ASN A 105 6.77 12.48 -0.31
N PHE A 106 7.44 13.61 -0.09
CA PHE A 106 8.62 14.00 -0.86
C PHE A 106 9.79 13.02 -0.62
N ALA A 107 10.08 12.70 0.64
CA ALA A 107 11.13 11.73 0.97
C ALA A 107 10.81 10.34 0.36
N LEU A 108 9.56 9.88 0.51
CA LEU A 108 9.11 8.60 -0.04
C LEU A 108 9.25 8.53 -1.56
N GLY A 109 8.86 9.60 -2.27
CA GLY A 109 9.05 9.71 -3.72
C GLY A 109 10.51 9.71 -4.13
N LEU A 110 11.37 10.43 -3.40
CA LEU A 110 12.80 10.44 -3.71
C LEU A 110 13.39 9.03 -3.65
N PHE A 111 13.08 8.27 -2.60
CA PHE A 111 13.53 6.88 -2.48
C PHE A 111 12.91 5.95 -3.53
N ALA A 112 11.60 6.04 -3.74
CA ALA A 112 10.90 5.22 -4.73
C ALA A 112 11.45 5.45 -6.15
N GLY A 113 11.70 6.71 -6.53
CA GLY A 113 12.30 7.08 -7.80
C GLY A 113 13.74 6.60 -7.93
N SER A 114 14.58 6.78 -6.90
CA SER A 114 15.97 6.30 -6.95
C SER A 114 16.05 4.77 -7.08
N ILE A 115 15.21 4.03 -6.36
CA ILE A 115 15.14 2.57 -6.46
C ILE A 115 14.72 2.16 -7.87
N LEU A 116 13.67 2.78 -8.42
CA LEU A 116 13.19 2.42 -9.75
C LEU A 116 14.17 2.82 -10.87
N GLY A 117 14.88 3.94 -10.73
CA GLY A 117 15.89 4.37 -11.68
C GLY A 117 17.14 3.49 -11.69
N MET A 118 17.55 2.96 -10.52
CA MET A 118 18.70 2.06 -10.41
C MET A 118 18.37 0.63 -10.81
N PHE A 119 17.28 0.07 -10.31
CA PHE A 119 16.98 -1.36 -10.48
C PHE A 119 15.95 -1.61 -11.59
N GLY A 120 15.12 -0.63 -11.93
CA GLY A 120 14.06 -0.80 -12.92
C GLY A 120 14.61 -1.04 -14.32
N THR A 121 15.76 -0.46 -14.67
CA THR A 121 16.39 -0.66 -15.98
C THR A 121 16.85 -2.09 -16.16
N ASP A 122 17.46 -2.69 -15.14
CA ASP A 122 17.98 -4.07 -15.22
C ASP A 122 16.85 -5.09 -15.23
N LEU A 123 15.76 -4.81 -14.50
CA LEU A 123 14.55 -5.63 -14.50
C LEU A 123 13.83 -5.57 -15.85
N LEU A 124 13.72 -4.40 -16.46
CA LEU A 124 13.00 -4.21 -17.72
C LEU A 124 13.87 -4.47 -18.96
N ALA A 125 15.20 -4.37 -18.87
CA ALA A 125 16.11 -4.69 -19.97
C ALA A 125 16.03 -6.15 -20.43
N LYS A 126 15.56 -7.06 -19.56
CA LYS A 126 15.29 -8.46 -19.91
C LYS A 126 14.00 -8.65 -20.71
N GLN A 127 13.08 -7.69 -20.67
CA GLN A 127 11.90 -7.67 -21.52
C GLN A 127 12.26 -6.89 -22.79
N GLN A 128 12.06 -7.49 -23.97
CA GLN A 128 12.30 -6.88 -25.28
C GLN A 128 11.29 -5.75 -25.59
N THR A 129 10.90 -4.97 -24.59
CA THR A 129 10.08 -3.77 -24.74
C THR A 129 10.99 -2.66 -25.24
N SER A 130 10.91 -2.36 -26.54
CA SER A 130 11.57 -1.24 -27.24
C SER A 130 11.15 0.16 -26.75
N PHE A 131 10.58 0.28 -25.56
CA PHE A 131 10.26 1.57 -24.99
C PHE A 131 11.55 2.23 -24.53
N PHE A 132 11.75 3.50 -24.90
CA PHE A 132 12.86 4.35 -24.49
C PHE A 132 12.80 4.69 -22.98
N LEU A 133 12.72 3.68 -22.12
CA LEU A 133 12.75 3.84 -20.66
C LEU A 133 14.19 4.05 -20.24
N THR A 134 14.64 5.30 -20.36
CA THR A 134 15.93 5.68 -19.78
C THR A 134 15.85 5.56 -18.24
N PRO A 135 16.94 5.22 -17.56
CA PRO A 135 17.02 5.18 -16.10
C PRO A 135 16.48 6.45 -15.43
N SER A 136 16.75 7.60 -16.04
CA SER A 136 16.27 8.90 -15.60
C SER A 136 14.74 9.05 -15.71
N LEU A 137 14.13 8.55 -16.79
CA LEU A 137 12.67 8.60 -16.96
C LEU A 137 11.97 7.67 -15.96
N LEU A 138 12.51 6.46 -15.75
CA LEU A 138 12.06 5.53 -14.72
C LEU A 138 12.15 6.16 -13.33
N ALA A 139 13.26 6.86 -13.04
CA ALA A 139 13.44 7.57 -11.78
C ALA A 139 12.42 8.69 -11.59
N LEU A 140 12.16 9.48 -12.64
CA LEU A 140 11.15 10.54 -12.62
C LEU A 140 9.75 9.98 -12.35
N VAL A 141 9.35 8.92 -13.07
CA VAL A 141 8.04 8.28 -12.93
C VAL A 141 7.91 7.63 -11.55
N GLY A 142 8.96 6.97 -11.06
CA GLY A 142 8.99 6.39 -9.72
C GLY A 142 8.93 7.45 -8.62
N GLY A 143 9.56 8.61 -8.83
CA GLY A 143 9.48 9.76 -7.95
C GLY A 143 8.08 10.35 -7.87
N PHE A 144 7.38 10.44 -9.00
CA PHE A 144 6.01 10.90 -9.06
C PHE A 144 5.00 9.89 -8.49
N SER A 145 5.23 8.60 -8.73
CA SER A 145 4.30 7.50 -8.41
C SER A 145 4.76 6.68 -7.22
N ALA A 146 5.24 7.33 -6.17
CA ALA A 146 5.84 6.68 -5.00
C ALA A 146 4.97 5.55 -4.41
N GLU A 147 3.65 5.79 -4.31
CA GLU A 147 2.68 4.83 -3.78
C GLU A 147 2.60 3.55 -4.63
N ALA A 148 2.64 3.68 -5.96
CA ALA A 148 2.60 2.55 -6.87
C ALA A 148 3.89 1.71 -6.75
N VAL A 149 5.04 2.37 -6.64
CA VAL A 149 6.33 1.69 -6.44
C VAL A 149 6.34 0.93 -5.10
N ALA A 150 5.83 1.53 -4.03
CA ALA A 150 5.71 0.87 -2.73
C ALA A 150 4.83 -0.39 -2.81
N GLN A 151 3.70 -0.33 -3.54
CA GLN A 151 2.84 -1.50 -3.74
C GLN A 151 3.53 -2.62 -4.54
N ILE A 152 4.34 -2.27 -5.55
CA ILE A 152 5.12 -3.25 -6.31
C ILE A 152 6.14 -3.94 -5.40
N LEU A 153 6.89 -3.17 -4.60
CA LEU A 153 7.87 -3.70 -3.64
C LEU A 153 7.20 -4.61 -2.61
N GLN A 154 6.04 -4.21 -2.08
CA GLN A 154 5.28 -5.02 -1.14
C GLN A 154 4.87 -6.36 -1.76
N ARG A 155 4.38 -6.36 -3.01
CA ARG A 155 4.02 -7.60 -3.72
C ARG A 155 5.23 -8.52 -3.93
N ILE A 156 6.39 -7.96 -4.28
CA ILE A 156 7.62 -8.73 -4.43
C ILE A 156 8.02 -9.34 -3.08
N ALA A 157 7.99 -8.56 -2.00
CA ALA A 157 8.29 -9.03 -0.66
C ALA A 157 7.34 -10.16 -0.22
N ASP A 158 6.03 -9.99 -0.42
CA ASP A 158 5.02 -11.00 -0.08
C ASP A 158 5.21 -12.29 -0.89
N THR A 159 5.58 -12.16 -2.17
CA THR A 159 5.88 -13.32 -3.03
C THR A 159 7.13 -14.06 -2.56
N LEU A 160 8.20 -13.34 -2.21
CA LEU A 160 9.42 -13.94 -1.63
C LEU A 160 9.14 -14.62 -0.31
N VAL A 161 8.37 -13.96 0.57
CA VAL A 161 7.93 -14.53 1.85
C VAL A 161 7.11 -15.79 1.62
N THR A 162 6.24 -15.81 0.62
CA THR A 162 5.43 -16.99 0.26
C THR A 162 6.30 -18.10 -0.32
N MET A 163 7.29 -17.78 -1.15
CA MET A 163 8.24 -18.74 -1.71
C MET A 163 9.09 -19.39 -0.61
N VAL A 164 9.55 -18.59 0.35
CA VAL A 164 10.32 -19.07 1.51
C VAL A 164 9.46 -19.89 2.47
N LYS A 165 8.20 -19.48 2.72
CA LYS A 165 7.26 -20.22 3.59
C LYS A 165 6.65 -21.45 2.90
N GLY A 166 6.62 -21.46 1.57
CA GLY A 166 5.91 -22.40 0.69
C GLY A 166 6.50 -23.79 0.57
N SER A 167 7.53 -24.15 1.34
CA SER A 167 8.00 -25.53 1.43
C SER A 167 7.55 -26.26 2.71
N SER A 168 7.18 -25.53 3.77
CA SER A 168 6.96 -26.12 5.10
C SER A 168 5.51 -26.10 5.58
N ARG A 169 4.72 -25.07 5.23
CA ARG A 169 3.34 -24.92 5.75
C ARG A 169 2.32 -25.75 4.96
N ASP A 170 2.46 -25.77 3.65
CA ASP A 170 1.54 -26.47 2.74
C ASP A 170 1.72 -28.00 2.82
N LYS A 171 2.97 -28.49 2.96
CA LYS A 171 3.24 -29.92 3.16
C LYS A 171 2.72 -30.47 4.49
N ASN A 172 2.71 -29.67 5.56
CA ASN A 172 2.26 -30.13 6.87
C ASN A 172 0.72 -30.15 6.98
N GLN A 173 0.02 -29.11 6.52
CA GLN A 173 -1.45 -29.08 6.54
C GLN A 173 -2.07 -30.09 5.57
N VAL A 174 -1.50 -30.24 4.36
CA VAL A 174 -1.98 -31.24 3.39
C VAL A 174 -1.68 -32.67 3.84
N LYS A 175 -0.62 -32.92 4.63
CA LYS A 175 -0.36 -34.25 5.21
C LYS A 175 -1.29 -34.57 6.37
N THR A 176 -1.57 -33.63 7.27
CA THR A 176 -2.51 -33.85 8.37
C THR A 176 -3.93 -34.05 7.86
N ASP A 177 -4.39 -33.23 6.89
CA ASP A 177 -5.75 -33.35 6.36
C ASP A 177 -5.94 -34.63 5.54
N LYS A 178 -4.93 -35.04 4.76
CA LYS A 178 -4.98 -36.33 4.05
C LYS A 178 -4.89 -37.53 5.00
N ALA A 179 -4.14 -37.45 6.09
CA ALA A 179 -4.07 -38.52 7.08
C ALA A 179 -5.40 -38.68 7.84
N ILE A 180 -6.02 -37.57 8.26
CA ILE A 180 -7.31 -37.56 8.95
C ILE A 180 -8.43 -38.04 8.00
N THR A 181 -8.43 -37.59 6.74
CA THR A 181 -9.45 -38.02 5.76
C THR A 181 -9.32 -39.51 5.43
N ARG A 182 -8.09 -40.05 5.32
CA ARG A 182 -7.86 -41.49 5.11
C ARG A 182 -8.23 -42.33 6.33
N ALA A 183 -7.91 -41.87 7.54
CA ALA A 183 -8.30 -42.55 8.78
C ALA A 183 -9.82 -42.62 8.91
N ASN A 184 -10.52 -41.51 8.65
CA ASN A 184 -11.99 -41.45 8.70
C ASN A 184 -12.66 -42.30 7.61
N GLY A 185 -12.11 -42.32 6.38
CA GLY A 185 -12.62 -43.18 5.31
C GLY A 185 -12.48 -44.68 5.62
N HIS A 186 -11.36 -45.07 6.24
CA HIS A 186 -11.12 -46.46 6.64
C HIS A 186 -12.02 -46.89 7.81
N LEU A 187 -12.31 -45.99 8.76
CA LEU A 187 -13.26 -46.22 9.85
C LEU A 187 -14.69 -46.39 9.34
N ALA A 188 -15.13 -45.54 8.40
CA ALA A 188 -16.45 -45.62 7.79
C ALA A 188 -16.64 -46.95 7.05
N SER A 189 -15.62 -47.40 6.30
CA SER A 189 -15.65 -48.70 5.61
C SER A 189 -15.72 -49.88 6.59
N LYS A 190 -14.94 -49.87 7.67
CA LYS A 190 -14.99 -50.91 8.71
C LYS A 190 -16.31 -50.95 9.47
N LEU A 191 -16.92 -49.79 9.73
CA LEU A 191 -18.26 -49.70 10.33
C LEU A 191 -19.32 -50.27 9.41
N HIS A 192 -19.27 -49.98 8.12
CA HIS A 192 -20.23 -50.52 7.15
C HIS A 192 -20.14 -52.04 7.06
N GLN A 193 -18.93 -52.59 7.03
CA GLN A 193 -18.69 -54.03 6.99
C GLN A 193 -19.12 -54.74 8.30
N ALA A 194 -19.04 -54.06 9.45
CA ALA A 194 -19.49 -54.59 10.73
C ALA A 194 -21.02 -54.57 10.90
N LEU A 195 -21.74 -53.80 10.07
CA LEU A 195 -23.19 -53.68 10.05
C LEU A 195 -23.87 -54.65 9.07
N GLU A 196 -23.13 -55.23 8.13
CA GLU A 196 -23.64 -56.29 7.24
C GLU A 196 -23.62 -57.65 7.96
N GLY A 197 -24.76 -58.07 8.51
CA GLY A 197 -24.92 -59.39 9.13
C GLY A 197 -26.14 -59.49 10.06
N ASP A 198 -26.35 -60.69 10.62
CA ASP A 198 -27.44 -60.97 11.57
C ASP A 198 -27.25 -60.22 12.90
N GLU A 199 -28.34 -59.83 13.59
CA GLU A 199 -28.35 -58.81 14.66
C GLU A 199 -27.41 -59.14 15.85
N GLN A 200 -27.17 -60.43 16.09
CA GLN A 200 -26.23 -60.93 17.10
C GLN A 200 -24.76 -60.82 16.69
N GLN A 201 -24.43 -61.00 15.41
CA GLN A 201 -23.07 -60.87 14.88
C GLN A 201 -22.64 -59.41 14.76
N VAL A 202 -23.58 -58.53 14.38
CA VAL A 202 -23.35 -57.07 14.30
C VAL A 202 -22.93 -56.53 15.67
N ARG A 203 -23.63 -56.91 16.75
CA ARG A 203 -23.28 -56.48 18.11
C ARG A 203 -21.87 -56.91 18.53
N GLN A 204 -21.47 -58.14 18.22
CA GLN A 204 -20.12 -58.63 18.55
C GLN A 204 -19.01 -57.95 17.73
N ASN A 205 -19.26 -57.70 16.44
CA ASN A 205 -18.28 -57.03 15.56
C ASN A 205 -18.11 -55.55 15.93
N VAL A 206 -19.19 -54.86 16.29
CA VAL A 206 -19.16 -53.48 16.77
C VAL A 206 -18.45 -53.38 18.14
N GLU A 207 -18.70 -54.28 19.08
CA GLU A 207 -17.98 -54.30 20.36
C GLU A 207 -16.48 -54.54 20.20
N LYS A 208 -16.08 -55.46 19.31
CA LYS A 208 -14.67 -55.71 18.99
C LYS A 208 -13.99 -54.46 18.44
N LEU A 209 -14.64 -53.77 17.50
CA LEU A 209 -14.14 -52.51 16.93
C LEU A 209 -14.02 -51.41 17.99
N LEU A 210 -14.99 -51.27 18.87
CA LEU A 210 -14.95 -50.29 19.98
C LEU A 210 -13.78 -50.54 20.93
N LYS A 211 -13.51 -51.80 21.28
CA LYS A 211 -12.35 -52.18 22.10
C LYS A 211 -11.02 -51.91 21.38
N GLU A 212 -10.94 -52.19 20.08
CA GLU A 212 -9.74 -51.96 19.27
C GLU A 212 -9.40 -50.45 19.17
N LEU A 213 -10.41 -49.58 19.08
CA LEU A 213 -10.23 -48.13 19.04
C LEU A 213 -9.88 -47.51 20.39
N LEU A 214 -10.45 -48.05 21.48
CA LEU A 214 -10.09 -47.61 22.84
C LEU A 214 -8.66 -48.01 23.23
N ASN A 215 -8.11 -49.06 22.63
CA ASN A 215 -6.75 -49.54 22.88
C ASN A 215 -5.68 -48.88 21.97
N GLN A 216 -6.09 -48.05 21.00
CA GLN A 216 -5.20 -47.34 20.07
C GLN A 216 -4.98 -45.85 20.42
N ARG A 217 -5.60 -45.35 21.50
CA ARG A 217 -5.26 -44.05 22.12
C ARG A 217 -4.24 -44.22 23.23
#